data_AF-A0A127F784-F1
#
_entry.id   AF-A0A127F784-F1
#
_cell.length_a   1.000
_cell.length_b   1.000
_cell.length_c   1.000
_cell.angle_alpha   90.00
_cell.angle_beta   90.00
_cell.angle_gamma   90.00
#
_symmetry.space_group_name_H-M   'P 1'
#
loop_
_entity.id
_entity.type
_entity.pdbx_description
1 polymer ?
#
loop_
_entity_poly.entity_id
_entity_poly.type
_entity_poly.pdbx_seq_one_letter_code
_entity_poly.pdbx_strand_id
1 'polypeptide(L)'
;MNRPATPPAAARHTSRIRRSVLAGVVLLIAEVAMGCLEDGFSVAAVTLAALLSAPLWLALPGLQRGTRRTYAWTSLALAFYLVLALMETVANPSTRRWAALGLFVTLTVFVLVIAYLRLSRPRLQEAPTK
;
A
#
# COMPACT_ATOMS: atom_id res chain seq x y z
N MET A 1 38.93 -2.85 16.22
CA MET A 1 38.08 -1.74 15.74
C MET A 1 37.26 -2.22 14.54
N ASN A 2 36.09 -2.83 14.76
CA ASN A 2 35.24 -3.35 13.67
C ASN A 2 34.54 -2.19 12.96
N ARG A 3 34.82 -1.97 11.67
CA ARG A 3 34.01 -1.08 10.81
C ARG A 3 32.60 -1.68 10.68
N PRO A 4 31.51 -0.94 10.91
CA PRO A 4 30.19 -1.41 10.54
C PRO A 4 30.17 -1.57 9.02
N ALA A 5 29.98 -2.81 8.54
CA ALA A 5 29.83 -3.09 7.12
C ALA A 5 28.64 -2.27 6.60
N THR A 6 28.90 -1.25 5.79
CA THR A 6 27.86 -0.47 5.12
C THR A 6 26.94 -1.46 4.38
N PRO A 7 25.62 -1.46 4.66
CA PRO A 7 24.72 -2.39 4.01
C PRO A 7 24.82 -2.22 2.49
N PRO A 8 24.86 -3.33 1.72
CA PRO A 8 24.95 -3.27 0.27
C PRO A 8 23.85 -2.35 -0.28
N ALA A 9 24.14 -1.55 -1.32
CA ALA A 9 23.22 -0.54 -1.84
C ALA A 9 21.81 -1.10 -2.14
N ALA A 10 21.74 -2.37 -2.57
CA ALA A 10 20.50 -3.12 -2.77
C ALA A 10 19.63 -3.23 -1.49
N ALA A 11 20.23 -3.48 -0.32
CA ALA A 11 19.49 -3.58 0.95
C ALA A 11 18.91 -2.22 1.39
N ARG A 12 19.60 -1.12 1.07
CA ARG A 12 19.11 0.24 1.34
C ARG A 12 17.89 0.59 0.49
N HIS A 13 17.90 0.26 -0.80
CA HIS A 13 16.76 0.47 -1.70
C HIS A 13 15.51 -0.30 -1.25
N THR A 14 15.64 -1.58 -0.92
CA THR A 14 14.52 -2.38 -0.41
C THR A 14 13.94 -1.81 0.90
N SER A 15 14.79 -1.31 1.81
CA SER A 15 14.33 -0.69 3.06
C SER A 15 13.58 0.63 2.86
N ARG A 16 13.95 1.41 1.84
CA ARG A 16 13.28 2.68 1.48
C ARG A 16 11.93 2.41 0.84
N ILE A 17 11.88 1.51 -0.13
CA ILE A 17 10.62 1.13 -0.80
C ILE A 17 9.63 0.56 0.21
N ARG A 18 10.06 -0.32 1.13
CA ARG A 18 9.20 -0.83 2.20
C ARG A 18 8.62 0.30 3.06
N ARG A 19 9.44 1.28 3.44
CA ARG A 19 8.97 2.46 4.21
C ARG A 19 7.98 3.30 3.41
N SER A 20 8.22 3.51 2.12
CA SER A 20 7.29 4.22 1.23
C SER A 20 5.96 3.49 1.08
N VAL A 21 5.97 2.16 0.95
CA VAL A 21 4.74 1.34 0.92
C VAL A 21 3.97 1.47 2.23
N LEU A 22 4.64 1.33 3.37
CA LEU A 22 3.99 1.47 4.68
C LEU A 22 3.39 2.87 4.88
N ALA A 23 4.16 3.91 4.55
CA ALA A 23 3.69 5.29 4.64
C ALA A 23 2.47 5.52 3.74
N GLY A 24 2.49 5.01 2.52
CA GLY A 24 1.37 5.14 1.59
C GLY A 24 0.14 4.34 2.01
N VAL A 25 0.30 3.15 2.61
CA VAL A 25 -0.84 2.39 3.17
C VAL A 25 -1.46 3.12 4.37
N VAL A 26 -0.63 3.69 5.26
CA VAL A 26 -1.13 4.49 6.38
C VAL A 26 -1.85 5.76 5.87
N LEU A 27 -1.29 6.42 4.86
CA LEU A 27 -1.93 7.57 4.22
C LEU A 27 -3.30 7.19 3.64
N LEU A 28 -3.39 6.05 2.96
CA LEU A 28 -4.64 5.57 2.39
C LEU A 28 -5.69 5.27 3.47
N ILE A 29 -5.28 4.67 4.60
CA ILE A 29 -6.18 4.44 5.75
C ILE A 29 -6.69 5.78 6.30
N ALA A 30 -5.80 6.75 6.48
CA ALA A 30 -6.16 8.07 7.03
C ALA A 30 -7.11 8.81 6.09
N GLU A 31 -6.89 8.72 4.78
CA GLU A 31 -7.74 9.31 3.75
C GLU A 31 -9.14 8.68 3.73
N VAL A 32 -9.24 7.35 3.75
CA VAL A 32 -10.55 6.66 3.85
C VAL A 32 -11.29 7.09 5.12
N ALA A 33 -10.59 7.19 6.25
CA ALA A 33 -11.20 7.64 7.50
C ALA A 33 -11.68 9.10 7.41
N MET A 34 -10.86 10.00 6.86
CA MET A 34 -11.23 11.41 6.70
C MET A 34 -12.42 11.59 5.75
N GLY A 35 -12.44 10.87 4.62
CA GLY A 35 -13.56 10.92 3.67
C GLY A 35 -14.88 10.40 4.26
N CYS A 36 -14.84 9.32 5.06
CA CYS A 36 -16.05 8.83 5.72
C CYS A 36 -16.56 9.75 6.84
N LEU A 37 -15.69 10.56 7.44
CA LEU A 37 -16.02 11.44 8.57
C LEU A 37 -16.35 12.88 8.13
N GLU A 38 -16.27 13.18 6.84
CA GLU A 38 -16.50 14.53 6.29
C GLU A 38 -17.92 15.04 6.59
N ASP A 39 -18.92 14.16 6.49
CA ASP A 39 -20.33 14.48 6.79
C ASP A 39 -20.68 14.41 8.29
N GLY A 40 -19.69 14.12 9.15
CA GLY A 40 -19.82 14.09 10.60
C GLY A 40 -19.51 12.75 11.26
N PHE A 41 -19.39 12.78 12.59
CA PHE A 41 -19.05 11.61 13.39
C PHE A 41 -20.32 10.80 13.71
N SER A 42 -20.56 9.72 12.97
CA SER A 42 -21.65 8.79 13.23
C SER A 42 -21.14 7.34 13.37
N VAL A 43 -21.89 6.49 14.07
CA VAL A 43 -21.53 5.07 14.20
C VAL A 43 -21.45 4.40 12.83
N ALA A 44 -22.35 4.77 11.89
CA ALA A 44 -22.34 4.27 10.52
C ALA A 44 -21.09 4.70 9.74
N ALA A 45 -20.66 5.96 9.87
CA ALA A 45 -19.44 6.45 9.24
C ALA A 45 -18.19 5.73 9.76
N VAL A 46 -18.11 5.53 11.07
CA VAL A 46 -16.99 4.83 11.71
C VAL A 46 -16.96 3.34 11.31
N THR A 47 -18.11 2.67 11.30
CA THR A 47 -18.18 1.26 10.86
C THR A 47 -17.85 1.11 9.38
N LEU A 48 -18.30 2.03 8.52
CA LEU A 48 -17.96 2.04 7.10
C LEU A 48 -16.46 2.27 6.88
N ALA A 49 -15.86 3.25 7.57
CA ALA A 49 -14.42 3.51 7.51
C ALA A 49 -13.60 2.31 7.98
N ALA A 50 -14.03 1.65 9.07
CA ALA A 50 -13.37 0.46 9.59
C ALA A 50 -13.47 -0.71 8.59
N LEU A 51 -14.66 -0.94 8.01
CA LEU A 51 -14.89 -2.00 7.03
C LEU A 51 -14.08 -1.77 5.75
N LEU A 52 -14.11 -0.54 5.23
CA LEU A 52 -13.37 -0.15 4.04
C LEU A 52 -11.86 -0.14 4.27
N SER A 53 -11.35 0.11 5.48
CA SER A 53 -9.91 0.09 5.76
C SER A 53 -9.40 -1.27 6.28
N ALA A 54 -10.28 -2.21 6.63
CA ALA A 54 -9.90 -3.50 7.23
C ALA A 54 -8.85 -4.30 6.43
N PRO A 55 -8.92 -4.40 5.10
CA PRO A 55 -7.89 -5.10 4.32
C PRO A 55 -6.50 -4.45 4.46
N LEU A 56 -6.44 -3.13 4.55
CA LEU A 56 -5.20 -2.36 4.71
C LEU A 56 -4.60 -2.57 6.11
N TRP A 57 -5.45 -2.59 7.14
CA TRP A 57 -5.04 -2.92 8.50
C TRP A 57 -4.46 -4.33 8.61
N LEU A 58 -5.09 -5.31 7.95
CA LEU A 58 -4.61 -6.69 7.93
C LEU A 58 -3.24 -6.82 7.22
N ALA A 59 -2.97 -5.96 6.24
CA ALA A 59 -1.71 -5.96 5.49
C ALA A 59 -0.52 -5.40 6.30
N LEU A 60 -0.74 -4.49 7.26
CA LEU A 60 0.31 -3.77 7.98
C LEU A 60 1.36 -4.70 8.65
N PRO A 61 0.99 -5.70 9.45
CA PRO A 61 1.97 -6.57 10.12
C PRO A 61 2.83 -7.36 9.12
N GLY A 62 2.24 -7.82 8.01
CA GLY A 62 2.96 -8.55 6.98
C GLY A 62 3.87 -7.64 6.13
N LEU A 63 3.44 -6.42 5.84
CA LEU A 63 4.25 -5.41 5.15
C LEU A 63 5.49 -5.03 5.98
N GLN A 64 5.34 -4.90 7.31
CA GLN A 64 6.44 -4.67 8.25
C GLN A 64 7.43 -5.85 8.25
N ARG A 65 6.92 -7.09 8.28
CA ARG A 65 7.72 -8.32 8.19
C ARG A 65 8.38 -8.52 6.82
N GLY A 66 7.98 -7.77 5.79
CA GLY A 66 8.56 -7.84 4.46
C GLY A 66 8.16 -9.09 3.65
N THR A 67 7.11 -9.80 4.06
CA THR A 67 6.71 -11.09 3.49
C THR A 67 6.11 -10.92 2.10
N ARG A 68 6.74 -11.51 1.07
CA ARG A 68 6.30 -11.44 -0.34
C ARG A 68 4.82 -11.78 -0.55
N ARG A 69 4.29 -12.77 0.17
CA ARG A 69 2.86 -13.17 0.12
C ARG A 69 1.94 -12.00 0.50
N THR A 70 2.31 -11.21 1.51
CA THR A 70 1.52 -10.05 1.92
C THR A 70 1.53 -8.98 0.84
N TYR A 71 2.69 -8.66 0.25
CA TYR A 71 2.77 -7.69 -0.86
C TYR A 71 1.93 -8.13 -2.07
N ALA A 72 1.94 -9.43 -2.41
CA ALA A 72 1.08 -9.95 -3.48
C ALA A 72 -0.41 -9.78 -3.17
N TRP A 73 -0.84 -10.13 -1.95
CA TRP A 73 -2.24 -9.94 -1.56
C TRP A 73 -2.63 -8.46 -1.44
N THR A 74 -1.74 -7.60 -0.93
CA THR A 74 -1.94 -6.15 -0.89
C THR A 74 -2.14 -5.57 -2.30
N SER A 75 -1.45 -6.09 -3.33
CA SER A 75 -1.68 -5.64 -4.71
C SER A 75 -3.10 -5.95 -5.21
N LEU A 76 -3.67 -7.09 -4.80
CA LEU A 76 -5.06 -7.44 -5.10
C LEU A 76 -6.03 -6.50 -4.39
N ALA A 77 -5.80 -6.23 -3.10
CA ALA A 77 -6.62 -5.28 -2.34
C ALA A 77 -6.58 -3.88 -2.97
N LEU A 78 -5.39 -3.37 -3.31
CA LEU A 78 -5.20 -2.07 -3.95
C LEU A 78 -5.92 -1.95 -5.30
N ALA A 79 -6.04 -3.04 -6.07
CA ALA A 79 -6.81 -3.02 -7.31
C ALA A 79 -8.29 -2.69 -7.07
N PHE A 80 -8.89 -3.22 -5.99
CA PHE A 80 -10.26 -2.85 -5.61
C PHE A 80 -10.38 -1.38 -5.20
N TYR A 81 -9.43 -0.84 -4.45
CA TYR A 81 -9.41 0.60 -4.11
C TYR A 81 -9.24 1.49 -5.34
N LEU A 82 -8.46 1.08 -6.34
CA LEU A 82 -8.34 1.83 -7.60
C LEU A 82 -9.67 1.95 -8.31
N VAL A 83 -10.41 0.85 -8.42
CA VAL A 83 -11.75 0.84 -9.04
C VAL A 83 -12.71 1.70 -8.23
N LEU A 84 -12.72 1.55 -6.90
CA LEU A 84 -13.60 2.32 -6.02
C LEU A 84 -13.32 3.83 -6.12
N ALA A 85 -12.04 4.23 -6.00
CA ALA A 85 -11.65 5.63 -6.07
C ALA A 85 -11.91 6.24 -7.45
N LEU A 86 -11.69 5.48 -8.53
CA LEU A 86 -12.02 5.91 -9.89
C LEU A 86 -13.54 6.11 -10.05
N MET A 87 -14.34 5.14 -9.61
CA MET A 87 -15.80 5.22 -9.65
C MET A 87 -16.30 6.43 -8.88
N GLU A 88 -15.81 6.63 -7.66
CA GLU A 88 -16.22 7.77 -6.81
C GLU A 88 -15.83 9.11 -7.44
N THR A 89 -14.64 9.20 -8.04
CA THR A 89 -14.17 10.41 -8.74
C THR A 89 -15.12 10.82 -9.87
N VAL A 90 -15.65 9.83 -10.60
CA VAL A 90 -16.54 10.06 -11.73
C VAL A 90 -17.99 10.29 -11.27
N ALA A 91 -18.48 9.42 -10.39
CA ALA A 91 -19.89 9.34 -10.01
C ALA A 91 -20.32 10.41 -9.00
N ASN A 92 -19.43 10.84 -8.09
CA ASN A 92 -19.80 11.69 -6.99
C ASN A 92 -19.05 13.04 -7.00
N PRO A 93 -19.70 14.14 -7.43
CA PRO A 93 -19.02 15.42 -7.56
C PRO A 93 -18.66 16.07 -6.21
N SER A 94 -19.35 15.75 -5.12
CA SER A 94 -19.05 16.31 -3.79
C SER A 94 -17.75 15.76 -3.21
N THR A 95 -17.49 14.45 -3.36
CA THR A 95 -16.32 13.75 -2.83
C THR A 95 -15.16 13.65 -3.84
N ARG A 96 -15.33 14.19 -5.05
CA ARG A 96 -14.39 14.05 -6.17
C ARG A 96 -12.94 14.39 -5.83
N ARG A 97 -12.70 15.41 -4.99
CA ARG A 97 -11.34 15.81 -4.60
C ARG A 97 -10.65 14.72 -3.77
N TRP A 98 -11.35 14.18 -2.77
CA TRP A 98 -10.88 13.06 -1.96
C TRP A 98 -10.74 11.79 -2.79
N ALA A 99 -11.69 11.51 -3.67
CA ALA A 99 -11.62 10.35 -4.56
C ALA A 99 -10.41 10.42 -5.51
N ALA A 100 -10.10 11.60 -6.06
CA ALA A 100 -8.95 11.80 -6.94
C ALA A 100 -7.61 11.67 -6.19
N LEU A 101 -7.54 12.21 -4.96
CA LEU A 101 -6.37 12.02 -4.09
C LEU A 101 -6.19 10.52 -3.77
N GLY A 102 -7.27 9.83 -3.42
CA GLY A 102 -7.25 8.41 -3.08
C GLY A 102 -6.85 7.54 -4.26
N LEU A 103 -7.30 7.90 -5.45
CA LEU A 103 -6.87 7.27 -6.69
C LEU A 103 -5.36 7.43 -6.90
N PHE A 104 -4.84 8.64 -6.72
CA PHE A 104 -3.41 8.94 -6.87
C PHE A 104 -2.54 8.20 -5.84
N VAL A 105 -2.95 8.21 -4.56
CA VAL A 105 -2.24 7.51 -3.47
C VAL A 105 -2.28 6.01 -3.71
N THR A 106 -3.45 5.45 -4.01
CA THR A 106 -3.61 4.00 -4.29
C THR A 106 -2.73 3.57 -5.46
N LEU A 107 -2.73 4.33 -6.57
CA LEU A 107 -1.91 4.03 -7.74
C LEU A 107 -0.42 4.05 -7.39
N THR A 108 0.02 5.06 -6.63
CA THR A 108 1.41 5.17 -6.18
C THR A 108 1.82 3.98 -5.32
N VAL A 109 0.98 3.59 -4.35
CA VAL A 109 1.25 2.43 -3.48
C VAL A 109 1.25 1.14 -4.29
N PHE A 110 0.34 0.99 -5.25
CA PHE A 110 0.29 -0.17 -6.13
C PHE A 110 1.59 -0.33 -6.92
N VAL A 111 2.08 0.74 -7.55
CA VAL A 111 3.36 0.74 -8.26
C VAL A 111 4.52 0.38 -7.33
N LEU A 112 4.56 0.94 -6.12
CA LEU A 112 5.61 0.64 -5.13
C LEU A 112 5.59 -0.82 -4.67
N VAL A 113 4.41 -1.41 -4.47
CA VAL A 113 4.25 -2.84 -4.12
C VAL A 113 4.78 -3.71 -5.25
N ILE A 114 4.44 -3.42 -6.51
CA ILE A 114 4.96 -4.15 -7.67
C ILE A 114 6.48 -3.98 -7.79
N ALA A 115 7.01 -2.77 -7.58
CA ALA A 115 8.45 -2.50 -7.59
C ALA A 115 9.17 -3.33 -6.51
N TYR A 116 8.62 -3.37 -5.28
CA TYR A 116 9.15 -4.20 -4.20
C TYR A 116 9.15 -5.69 -4.58
N LEU A 117 8.05 -6.20 -5.14
CA LEU A 117 7.98 -7.59 -5.60
C LEU A 117 9.03 -7.87 -6.67
N ARG A 118 9.19 -7.01 -7.67
CA ARG A 118 10.18 -7.20 -8.75
C ARG A 118 11.62 -7.21 -8.22
N LEU A 119 11.96 -6.28 -7.32
CA LEU A 119 13.30 -6.18 -6.74
C LEU A 119 13.62 -7.28 -5.73
N SER A 120 12.62 -7.78 -5.02
CA SER A 120 12.76 -8.89 -4.06
C SER A 120 12.69 -10.27 -4.69
N ARG A 121 12.67 -10.38 -6.03
CA ARG A 121 12.66 -11.68 -6.71
C ARG A 121 14.01 -12.36 -6.45
N PRO A 122 14.03 -13.59 -5.87
CA PRO A 122 15.23 -14.40 -5.89
C PRO A 122 15.62 -14.55 -7.36
N ARG A 123 16.85 -14.16 -7.74
CA ARG A 123 17.37 -14.57 -9.04
C ARG A 123 17.27 -16.09 -9.03
N LEU A 124 16.47 -16.65 -9.94
CA LEU A 124 16.48 -18.08 -10.17
C LEU A 124 17.95 -18.42 -10.38
N GLN A 125 18.52 -19.20 -9.45
CA GLN A 125 19.90 -19.59 -9.51
C GLN A 125 20.15 -20.24 -10.86
N GLU A 126 21.23 -19.80 -11.50
CA GLU A 126 21.91 -20.49 -12.58
C GLU A 126 21.92 -21.98 -12.25
N ALA A 127 21.16 -22.77 -13.01
CA ALA A 127 21.27 -24.22 -12.93
C ALA A 127 22.71 -24.58 -13.32
N PRO A 128 23.47 -25.32 -12.49
CA PRO A 128 24.77 -25.80 -12.89
C PRO A 128 24.57 -26.70 -14.10
N THR A 129 25.12 -26.27 -15.24
CA THR A 129 25.39 -27.12 -16.39
C THR A 129 26.17 -28.34 -15.90
N LYS A 130 25.53 -29.49 -15.91
CA LYS A 130 26.19 -30.79 -16.02
C LYS A 130 26.06 -31.24 -17.46
#